data_AF-A0A916QZT7-F1
#
_entry.id   AF-A0A916QZT7-F1
#
_cell.length_a   1.000
_cell.length_b   1.000
_cell.length_c   1.000
_cell.angle_alpha   90.00
_cell.angle_beta   90.00
_cell.angle_gamma   90.00
#
_symmetry.space_group_name_H-M   'P 1'
#
loop_
_entity.id
_entity.type
_entity.pdbx_description
1 polymer ?
#
loop_
_entity_poly.entity_id
_entity_poly.type
_entity_poly.pdbx_seq_one_letter_code
_entity_poly.pdbx_strand_id
1 'polypeptide(L)'
;MKQVKFTAMENGDRQDYDLLCESFEEYTSNLPKRILDGLIELKTAYEGYQISRYEHSLQTATRADRNKENEEMIVAALVHDIGGTLY
;
A
#
# COMPACT_ATOMS: atom_id res chain seq x y z
N MET A 1 4.25 -14.69 -21.31
CA MET A 1 4.82 -13.59 -20.50
C MET A 1 6.26 -13.40 -20.92
N LYS A 2 6.69 -12.16 -21.12
CA LYS A 2 8.13 -11.85 -21.26
C LYS A 2 8.78 -11.94 -19.87
N GLN A 3 10.03 -12.38 -19.81
CA GLN A 3 10.80 -12.52 -18.56
C GLN A 3 12.22 -12.03 -18.82
N VAL A 4 12.82 -11.43 -17.79
CA VAL A 4 14.25 -11.09 -17.77
C VAL A 4 15.11 -12.35 -17.76
N LYS A 5 16.35 -12.23 -18.23
CA LYS A 5 17.28 -13.38 -18.26
C LYS A 5 18.02 -13.62 -16.93
N PHE A 6 18.12 -12.61 -16.08
CA PHE A 6 18.87 -12.69 -14.84
C PHE A 6 18.12 -13.46 -13.75
N THR A 7 18.86 -14.15 -12.88
CA THR A 7 18.34 -14.76 -11.64
C THR A 7 18.75 -13.98 -10.38
N ALA A 8 19.71 -13.07 -10.50
CA ALA A 8 20.10 -12.10 -9.48
C ALA A 8 20.12 -10.71 -10.12
N MET A 9 19.51 -9.71 -9.45
CA MET A 9 19.35 -8.36 -10.01
C MET A 9 20.68 -7.72 -10.41
N GLU A 10 21.77 -7.98 -9.70
CA GLU A 10 23.12 -7.50 -10.03
C GLU A 10 23.62 -7.93 -11.42
N ASN A 11 23.06 -9.00 -11.99
CA ASN A 11 23.42 -9.52 -13.31
C ASN A 11 22.50 -9.01 -14.43
N GLY A 12 21.54 -8.13 -14.11
CA GLY A 12 20.63 -7.56 -15.09
C GLY A 12 21.32 -6.55 -16.00
N ASP A 13 20.90 -6.50 -17.26
CA ASP A 13 21.33 -5.46 -18.19
C ASP A 13 20.21 -4.51 -18.56
N ARG A 14 20.54 -3.51 -19.39
CA ARG A 14 19.58 -2.49 -19.82
C ARG A 14 18.32 -3.10 -20.43
N GLN A 15 18.43 -4.17 -21.23
CA GLN A 15 17.27 -4.77 -21.89
C GLN A 15 16.36 -5.45 -20.87
N ASP A 16 16.93 -6.06 -19.84
CA ASP A 16 16.15 -6.62 -18.73
C ASP A 16 15.40 -5.52 -17.96
N TYR A 17 16.06 -4.40 -17.65
CA TYR A 17 15.42 -3.31 -16.92
C TYR A 17 14.40 -2.53 -17.74
N ASP A 18 14.65 -2.28 -19.03
CA ASP A 18 13.68 -1.68 -19.95
C ASP A 18 12.41 -2.55 -19.98
N LEU A 19 12.55 -3.89 -20.04
CA LEU A 19 11.43 -4.83 -19.95
C LEU A 19 10.68 -4.75 -18.61
N LEU A 20 11.39 -4.62 -17.48
CA LEU A 20 10.76 -4.49 -16.17
C LEU A 20 10.06 -3.14 -15.99
N CYS A 21 10.63 -2.06 -16.53
CA CYS A 21 10.07 -0.71 -16.46
C CYS A 21 8.67 -0.65 -17.08
N GLU A 22 8.46 -1.27 -18.26
CA GLU A 22 7.14 -1.36 -18.90
C GLU A 22 6.09 -1.95 -17.95
N SER A 23 6.43 -3.05 -17.26
CA SER A 23 5.54 -3.69 -16.28
C SER A 23 5.38 -2.85 -15.01
N PHE A 24 6.44 -2.17 -14.59
CA PHE A 24 6.47 -1.36 -13.38
C PHE A 24 5.59 -0.11 -13.50
N GLU A 25 5.53 0.53 -14.66
CA GLU A 25 4.64 1.68 -14.92
C GLU A 25 3.16 1.29 -14.76
N GLU A 26 2.74 0.17 -15.34
CA GLU A 26 1.38 -0.35 -15.18
C GLU A 26 1.10 -0.71 -13.71
N TYR A 27 2.05 -1.36 -13.04
CA TYR A 27 1.90 -1.72 -11.63
C TYR A 27 1.81 -0.49 -10.73
N THR A 28 2.66 0.51 -10.93
CA THR A 28 2.70 1.73 -10.09
C THR A 28 1.49 2.64 -10.31
N SER A 29 0.96 2.73 -11.53
CA SER A 29 -0.28 3.50 -11.78
C SER A 29 -1.48 2.99 -10.98
N ASN A 30 -1.49 1.70 -10.62
CA ASN A 30 -2.51 1.07 -9.78
C ASN A 30 -2.24 1.17 -8.26
N LEU A 31 -1.13 1.79 -7.83
CA LEU A 31 -0.75 1.88 -6.41
C LEU A 31 -1.84 2.53 -5.53
N PRO A 32 -2.48 3.66 -5.91
CA PRO A 32 -3.53 4.26 -5.09
C PRO A 32 -4.69 3.31 -4.83
N LYS A 33 -5.09 2.54 -5.85
CA LYS A 33 -6.15 1.53 -5.72
C LYS A 33 -5.75 0.44 -4.73
N ARG A 34 -4.53 -0.09 -4.80
CA ARG A 34 -4.05 -1.13 -3.86
C ARG A 34 -4.00 -0.64 -2.41
N ILE A 35 -3.63 0.62 -2.19
CA ILE A 35 -3.65 1.23 -0.86
C ILE A 35 -5.09 1.27 -0.31
N LEU A 36 -6.05 1.71 -1.13
CA LEU A 36 -7.46 1.76 -0.73
C LEU A 36 -8.05 0.37 -0.51
N ASP A 37 -7.72 -0.60 -1.36
CA ASP A 37 -8.16 -1.98 -1.19
C ASP A 37 -7.61 -2.57 0.11
N GLY A 38 -6.32 -2.37 0.43
CA GLY A 38 -5.72 -2.79 1.69
C GLY A 38 -6.36 -2.13 2.92
N LEU A 39 -6.75 -0.86 2.82
CA LEU A 39 -7.52 -0.19 3.86
C LEU A 39 -8.89 -0.87 4.05
N ILE A 40 -9.59 -1.21 2.97
CA ILE A 40 -10.90 -1.90 3.02
C ILE A 40 -10.80 -3.29 3.65
N GLU A 41 -9.72 -4.04 3.38
CA GLU A 41 -9.48 -5.36 3.98
C GLU A 41 -9.40 -5.33 5.51
N LEU A 42 -9.01 -4.20 6.11
CA LEU A 42 -8.99 -4.02 7.57
C LEU A 42 -10.38 -4.12 8.23
N LYS A 43 -11.46 -4.14 7.45
CA LYS A 43 -12.82 -4.39 7.96
C LYS A 43 -13.00 -5.78 8.53
N THR A 44 -12.32 -6.78 7.94
CA THR A 44 -12.53 -8.21 8.25
C THR A 44 -11.27 -8.94 8.67
N ALA A 45 -10.11 -8.26 8.69
CA ALA A 45 -8.82 -8.89 8.91
C ALA A 45 -8.64 -9.55 10.29
N TYR A 46 -9.30 -9.05 11.34
CA TYR A 46 -9.26 -9.64 12.68
C TYR A 46 -10.60 -9.52 13.40
N GLU A 47 -11.03 -10.63 13.97
CA GLU A 47 -12.21 -10.71 14.81
C GLU A 47 -11.84 -10.54 16.29
N GLY A 48 -12.82 -10.14 17.12
CA GLY A 48 -12.67 -10.01 18.58
C GLY A 48 -12.48 -8.59 19.10
N TYR A 49 -12.28 -7.60 18.21
CA TYR A 49 -12.33 -6.18 18.57
C TYR A 49 -13.77 -5.64 18.55
N GLN A 50 -14.03 -4.63 19.38
CA GLN A 50 -15.32 -3.91 19.40
C GLN A 50 -15.53 -3.02 18.16
N ILE A 51 -14.44 -2.60 17.53
CA ILE A 51 -14.41 -1.88 16.26
C ILE A 51 -13.37 -2.54 15.35
N SER A 52 -13.60 -2.51 14.05
CA SER A 52 -12.66 -2.98 13.05
C SER A 52 -11.39 -2.12 13.02
N ARG A 53 -10.28 -2.67 12.50
CA ARG A 53 -9.07 -1.87 12.27
C ARG A 53 -9.28 -0.80 11.20
N TYR A 54 -10.21 -1.03 10.27
CA TYR A 54 -10.66 0.02 9.34
C TYR A 54 -11.23 1.24 10.10
N GLU A 55 -12.13 1.00 11.06
CA GLU A 55 -12.69 2.08 11.90
C GLU A 55 -11.63 2.74 12.77
N HIS A 56 -10.69 1.97 13.31
CA HIS A 56 -9.53 2.52 14.02
C HIS A 56 -8.73 3.50 13.14
N SER A 57 -8.34 3.08 11.93
CA SER A 57 -7.60 3.93 10.99
C SER A 57 -8.35 5.22 10.64
N LEU A 58 -9.67 5.14 10.40
CA LEU A 58 -10.52 6.32 10.17
C LEU A 58 -10.53 7.27 11.37
N GLN A 59 -10.65 6.73 12.58
CA GLN A 59 -10.60 7.55 13.80
C GLN A 59 -9.25 8.23 13.97
N THR A 60 -8.14 7.54 13.68
CA THR A 60 -6.78 8.09 13.77
C THR A 60 -6.58 9.23 12.77
N ALA A 61 -6.96 9.04 11.50
CA ALA A 61 -6.93 10.09 10.48
C ALA A 61 -7.84 11.28 10.86
N THR A 62 -9.04 11.02 11.39
CA THR A 62 -9.97 12.07 11.85
C THR A 62 -9.39 12.89 13.00
N ARG A 63 -8.63 12.27 13.92
CA ARG A 63 -7.94 13.00 15.00
C ARG A 63 -6.83 13.88 14.45
N ALA A 64 -6.04 13.38 13.49
CA ALA A 64 -5.01 14.17 12.82
C ALA A 64 -5.59 15.38 12.08
N ASP A 65 -6.68 15.18 11.33
CA ASP A 65 -7.40 16.25 10.62
C ASP A 65 -7.94 17.31 11.60
N ARG A 66 -8.57 16.88 12.70
CA ARG A 66 -9.04 17.81 13.75
C ARG A 66 -7.91 18.57 14.44
N ASN A 67 -6.71 17.99 14.49
CA ASN A 67 -5.51 18.66 14.98
C ASN A 67 -4.87 19.60 13.94
N LYS A 68 -5.46 19.71 12.74
CA LYS A 68 -4.97 20.49 11.61
C LYS A 68 -3.55 20.11 11.19
N GLU A 69 -3.23 18.82 11.27
CA GLU A 69 -1.99 18.28 10.72
C GLU A 69 -1.93 18.49 9.20
N ASN A 70 -0.73 18.37 8.64
CA ASN A 70 -0.57 18.40 7.18
C ASN A 70 -1.18 17.15 6.52
N GLU A 71 -1.41 17.24 5.20
CA GLU A 71 -2.02 16.15 4.42
C GLU A 71 -1.22 14.85 4.52
N GLU A 72 0.12 14.93 4.49
CA GLU A 72 0.99 13.75 4.61
C GLU A 72 0.75 13.00 5.91
N MET A 73 0.62 13.71 7.03
CA MET A 73 0.33 13.13 8.34
C MET A 73 -1.08 12.54 8.42
N ILE A 74 -2.07 13.19 7.81
CA ILE A 74 -3.45 12.67 7.76
C ILE A 74 -3.50 11.38 6.95
N VAL A 75 -2.85 11.35 5.79
CA VAL A 75 -2.78 10.16 4.92
C VAL A 75 -1.98 9.06 5.59
N ALA A 76 -0.82 9.36 6.19
CA ALA A 76 -0.03 8.39 6.93
C ALA A 76 -0.85 7.77 8.09
N ALA A 77 -1.59 8.58 8.85
CA ALA A 77 -2.50 8.11 9.89
C ALA A 77 -3.62 7.21 9.34
N LEU A 78 -4.16 7.52 8.15
CA LEU A 78 -5.21 6.73 7.53
C LEU A 78 -4.72 5.34 7.09
N VAL A 79 -3.48 5.23 6.62
CA VAL A 79 -2.96 4.00 6.01
C VAL A 79 -1.92 3.26 6.85
N HIS A 80 -1.63 3.72 8.08
CA HIS A 80 -0.56 3.16 8.91
C HIS A 80 -0.68 1.65 9.15
N ASP A 81 -1.92 1.13 9.19
CA ASP A 81 -2.23 -0.26 9.52
C ASP A 81 -2.41 -1.17 8.29
N ILE A 82 -2.26 -0.69 7.04
CA ILE A 82 -2.53 -1.52 5.84
C ILE A 82 -1.61 -2.74 5.73
N GLY A 83 -0.40 -2.68 6.28
CA GLY A 83 0.51 -3.83 6.33
C GLY A 83 0.09 -4.91 7.32
N GLY A 84 -0.90 -4.59 8.17
CA GLY A 84 -1.40 -5.48 9.19
C GLY A 84 -2.21 -6.64 8.66
N THR A 85 -2.40 -6.84 7.35
CA THR A 85 -3.05 -8.03 6.74
C THR A 85 -2.06 -9.04 6.15
N LEU A 86 -0.74 -8.80 6.27
CA LEU A 86 0.33 -9.52 5.55
C LEU A 86 0.99 -10.68 6.31
N TYR A 87 0.41 -11.15 7.42
CA TYR A 87 0.98 -12.19 8.29
C TYR A 87 0.39 -13.59 8.00
#